data_AF-A0AAW1PLA7-F1
#
_entry.id   AF-A0AAW1PLA7-F1
#
_cell.length_a   1.000
_cell.length_b   1.000
_cell.length_c   1.000
_cell.angle_alpha   90.00
_cell.angle_beta   90.00
_cell.angle_gamma   90.00
#
_symmetry.space_group_name_H-M   'P 1'
#
loop_
_entity.id
_entity.type
_entity.pdbx_description
1 polymer ?
#
loop_
_entity_poly.entity_id
_entity_poly.type
_entity_poly.pdbx_seq_one_letter_code
_entity_poly.pdbx_strand_id
1 'polypeptide(L)'
;MMLLQACAPGDAIAAPCSACLSLSNELHKRVTQEIPRGKIDLRHRLDEKGNRYGPVLDYRSSEMRVDRLLDGLCKLLSKYHLGAEGQKRNLDG
;
A
#
# COMPACT_ATOMS: atom_id res chain seq x y z
N MET A 1 -40.77 4.74 -7.39
CA MET A 1 -40.19 4.10 -8.59
C MET A 1 -38.67 4.09 -8.39
N MET A 2 -38.14 3.02 -7.80
CA MET A 2 -36.71 2.84 -7.52
C MET A 2 -36.08 2.11 -8.71
N LEU A 3 -35.16 2.75 -9.43
CA LEU A 3 -34.35 2.08 -10.44
C LEU A 3 -33.20 1.36 -9.72
N LEU A 4 -33.30 0.03 -9.62
CA LEU A 4 -32.15 -0.82 -9.33
C LEU A 4 -31.20 -0.75 -10.53
N GLN A 5 -30.12 -0.01 -10.38
CA GLN A 5 -29.05 0.05 -11.36
C GLN A 5 -28.31 -1.29 -11.33
N ALA A 6 -28.53 -2.11 -12.36
CA ALA A 6 -27.78 -3.35 -12.56
C ALA A 6 -26.33 -2.98 -12.90
N CYS A 7 -25.43 -3.14 -11.94
CA CYS A 7 -23.99 -3.08 -12.17
C CYS A 7 -23.61 -4.31 -12.99
N ALA A 8 -22.98 -4.13 -14.16
CA ALA A 8 -22.52 -5.25 -14.96
C ALA A 8 -21.48 -6.07 -14.14
N PRO A 9 -21.44 -7.41 -14.27
CA PRO A 9 -20.54 -8.24 -13.46
C PRO A 9 -19.05 -7.92 -13.69
N GLY A 10 -18.70 -7.33 -14.83
CA GLY A 10 -17.36 -6.83 -15.11
C GLY A 10 -16.95 -5.64 -14.23
N ASP A 11 -17.89 -4.74 -13.93
CA ASP A 11 -17.64 -3.57 -13.08
C ASP A 11 -17.49 -3.96 -11.60
N ALA A 12 -18.16 -5.04 -11.19
CA ALA A 12 -18.04 -5.61 -9.84
C ALA A 12 -16.62 -6.11 -9.51
N ILE A 13 -15.79 -6.37 -10.53
CA ILE A 13 -14.39 -6.82 -10.38
C ILE A 13 -13.41 -5.72 -10.78
N ALA A 14 -13.70 -4.95 -11.85
CA ALA A 14 -12.80 -3.93 -12.36
C ALA A 14 -12.61 -2.75 -11.39
N ALA A 15 -13.69 -2.29 -10.75
CA ALA A 15 -13.63 -1.19 -9.78
C ALA A 15 -12.78 -1.54 -8.54
N PRO A 16 -12.98 -2.67 -7.84
CA PRO A 16 -12.13 -3.02 -6.70
C PRO A 16 -10.69 -3.36 -7.10
N CYS A 17 -10.46 -3.99 -8.26
CA CYS A 17 -9.10 -4.28 -8.74
C CYS A 17 -8.29 -2.99 -9.00
N SER A 18 -8.89 -2.02 -9.70
CA SER A 18 -8.25 -0.72 -9.95
C SER A 18 -8.04 0.10 -8.68
N ALA A 19 -8.91 -0.05 -7.68
CA ALA A 19 -8.70 0.53 -6.35
C ALA A 19 -7.47 -0.06 -5.65
N CYS A 20 -7.32 -1.40 -5.64
CA CYS A 20 -6.16 -2.08 -5.07
C CYS A 20 -4.86 -1.68 -5.76
N LEU A 21 -4.86 -1.54 -7.09
CA LEU A 21 -3.70 -1.08 -7.83
C LEU A 21 -3.26 0.32 -7.41
N SER A 22 -4.22 1.23 -7.26
CA SER A 22 -3.97 2.60 -6.81
C SER A 22 -3.40 2.63 -5.38
N LEU A 23 -3.96 1.82 -4.48
CA LEU A 23 -3.48 1.59 -3.12
C LEU A 23 -2.03 1.10 -3.10
N SER A 24 -1.73 0.08 -3.90
CA SER A 24 -0.40 -0.52 -4.02
C SER A 24 0.64 0.49 -4.49
N ASN A 25 0.32 1.28 -5.51
CA ASN A 25 1.23 2.30 -6.05
C ASN A 25 1.57 3.39 -5.02
N GLU A 26 0.57 3.88 -4.27
CA GLU A 26 0.79 4.88 -3.23
C GLU A 26 1.58 4.32 -2.04
N LEU A 27 1.29 3.09 -1.63
CA LEU A 27 2.08 2.39 -0.61
C LEU A 27 3.53 2.20 -1.05
N HIS A 28 3.76 1.74 -2.28
CA HIS A 28 5.09 1.53 -2.82
C HIS A 28 5.88 2.85 -2.87
N LYS A 29 5.24 3.94 -3.30
CA LYS A 29 5.84 5.27 -3.31
C LYS A 29 6.24 5.73 -1.91
N ARG A 30 5.38 5.53 -0.90
CA ARG A 30 5.70 5.90 0.49
C ARG A 30 6.82 5.07 1.08
N VAL A 31 6.85 3.75 0.81
CA VAL A 31 7.91 2.85 1.28
C VAL A 31 9.25 3.19 0.64
N THR A 32 9.28 3.48 -0.66
CA THR A 32 10.51 3.86 -1.37
C THR A 32 11.03 5.24 -0.96
N GLN A 33 10.14 6.17 -0.59
CA GLN A 33 10.49 7.47 -0.02
C GLN A 33 10.78 7.42 1.48
N GLU A 34 10.60 6.25 2.11
CA GLU A 34 10.84 6.12 3.54
C GLU A 34 12.34 6.23 3.82
N ILE A 35 12.73 7.34 4.45
CA ILE A 35 14.10 7.52 4.93
C ILE A 35 14.28 6.63 6.16
N PRO A 36 15.23 5.66 6.18
CA PRO A 36 15.49 4.83 7.35
C PRO A 36 15.96 5.72 8.50
N ARG A 37 15.10 5.97 9.49
CA ARG A 37 15.42 6.85 10.64
C ARG A 37 16.30 6.17 11.71
N GLY A 38 17.08 5.14 11.36
CA GLY A 38 17.95 4.44 12.29
C GLY A 38 18.16 2.96 11.96
N LYS A 39 18.40 2.17 13.02
CA LYS A 39 18.54 0.71 12.95
C LYS A 39 17.23 0.10 12.44
N ILE A 40 17.30 -0.94 11.61
CA ILE A 40 16.16 -1.75 11.16
C ILE A 40 16.04 -2.93 12.12
N ASP A 41 14.82 -3.35 12.47
CA ASP A 41 14.65 -4.55 13.29
C ASP A 41 15.03 -5.80 12.47
N LEU A 42 16.16 -6.42 12.82
CA LEU A 42 16.69 -7.60 12.11
C LEU A 42 16.30 -8.91 12.79
N ARG A 43 15.29 -8.91 13.67
CA ARG A 43 14.81 -10.10 14.40
C ARG A 43 14.47 -11.31 13.52
N HIS A 44 14.21 -11.08 12.24
CA HIS A 44 13.86 -12.09 11.24
C HIS A 44 15.07 -12.58 10.41
N ARG A 45 16.25 -11.97 10.57
CA ARG A 45 17.46 -12.35 9.85
C ARG A 45 18.24 -13.40 10.63
N LEU A 46 18.57 -14.49 9.96
CA LEU A 46 19.39 -15.59 10.48
C LEU A 46 20.71 -15.67 9.71
N ASP A 47 21.80 -15.96 10.42
CA ASP A 47 23.09 -16.26 9.82
C ASP A 47 23.09 -17.68 9.23
N GLU A 48 24.18 -18.06 8.56
CA GLU A 48 24.34 -19.40 7.96
C GLU A 48 24.28 -20.54 8.99
N LYS A 49 24.41 -20.22 10.29
CA LYS A 49 24.35 -21.16 11.41
C LYS A 49 22.98 -21.15 12.10
N GLY A 50 22.01 -20.39 11.59
CA GLY A 50 20.68 -20.26 12.16
C GLY A 50 20.59 -19.35 13.39
N ASN A 51 21.65 -18.63 13.75
CA ASN A 51 21.61 -17.64 14.82
C ASN A 51 21.05 -16.31 14.31
N ARG A 52 20.32 -15.61 15.17
CA ARG A 52 19.87 -14.25 14.85
C ARG A 52 21.05 -13.30 14.82
N TYR A 53 21.12 -12.46 13.80
CA TYR A 53 22.15 -11.43 13.72
C TYR A 53 21.55 -10.04 13.50
N GLY A 54 22.20 -9.05 14.12
CA GLY A 54 21.87 -7.64 13.95
C GLY A 54 21.04 -7.04 15.09
N PRO A 55 20.75 -5.73 14.99
CA PRO A 55 20.04 -5.01 16.04
C PRO A 55 18.59 -5.48 16.13
N VAL A 56 18.16 -5.74 17.38
CA VAL A 56 16.77 -5.98 17.73
C VAL A 56 16.21 -4.70 18.34
N LEU A 57 15.11 -4.21 17.77
CA LEU A 57 14.39 -3.05 18.30
C LEU A 57 13.25 -3.50 19.20
N ASP A 58 12.83 -2.64 20.11
CA ASP A 58 11.58 -2.85 20.83
C ASP A 58 10.39 -2.91 19.87
N TYR A 59 9.43 -3.81 20.12
CA TYR A 59 8.30 -4.04 19.22
C TYR A 59 7.49 -2.77 18.99
N ARG A 60 7.25 -1.99 20.04
CA ARG A 60 6.51 -0.73 19.95
C ARG A 60 7.20 0.25 19.02
N SER A 61 8.53 0.29 19.05
CA SER A 61 9.32 1.17 18.20
C SER A 61 9.30 0.73 16.73
N SER A 62 9.27 -0.58 16.47
CA SER A 62 9.13 -1.15 15.12
C SER A 62 7.71 -0.90 14.55
N GLU A 63 6.68 -1.05 15.39
CA GLU A 63 5.28 -0.86 15.01
C GLU A 63 4.95 0.61 14.70
N MET A 64 5.45 1.56 15.50
CA MET A 64 5.29 3.00 15.24
C MET A 64 5.83 3.44 13.87
N ARG A 65 6.76 2.68 13.27
CA ARG A 65 7.26 2.95 11.93
C ARG A 65 6.18 2.72 10.87
N VAL A 66 5.48 1.58 10.98
CA VAL A 66 4.38 1.22 10.08
C VAL A 66 3.22 2.18 10.26
N ASP A 67 2.86 2.51 11.50
CA ASP A 67 1.79 3.45 11.82
C ASP A 67 2.04 4.83 11.16
N ARG A 68 3.25 5.38 11.30
CA ARG A 68 3.63 6.66 10.66
C ARG A 68 3.61 6.59 9.13
N LEU A 69 3.96 5.44 8.54
CA LEU A 69 3.94 5.27 7.10
C LEU A 69 2.51 5.23 6.54
N LEU A 70 1.60 4.60 7.30
CA LEU A 70 0.19 4.47 6.95
C LEU A 70 -0.64 5.72 7.33
N ASP A 71 -0.13 6.59 8.19
CA ASP A 71 -0.85 7.79 8.62
C ASP A 71 -1.27 8.68 7.44
N GLY A 72 -2.54 9.06 7.43
CA GLY A 72 -3.15 9.84 6.36
C GLY A 72 -3.24 9.16 4.98
N LEU A 73 -2.90 7.87 4.83
CA LEU A 73 -3.00 7.15 3.54
C LEU A 73 -4.43 7.14 3.01
N CYS A 74 -5.42 6.82 3.86
CA CYS A 74 -6.82 6.80 3.46
C CYS A 74 -7.35 8.19 3.04
N LYS A 75 -6.84 9.26 3.68
CA LYS A 75 -7.18 10.65 3.31
C LYS A 75 -6.58 11.06 1.96
N LEU A 76 -5.47 10.44 1.56
CA LEU A 76 -4.89 10.64 0.23
C LEU A 76 -5.70 9.89 -0.82
N LEU A 77 -6.13 8.66 -0.50
CA LEU A 77 -6.91 7.81 -1.40
C LEU A 77 -8.32 8.33 -1.68
N SER A 78 -8.89 9.17 -0.80
CA SER A 78 -10.18 9.81 -1.06
C SER A 78 -10.17 10.77 -2.27
N LYS A 79 -9.00 11.08 -2.83
CA LYS A 79 -8.85 11.84 -4.09
C LYS A 79 -9.10 10.97 -5.33
N TYR A 80 -8.97 9.66 -5.22
CA TYR A 80 -9.17 8.72 -6.31
C TYR A 80 -10.67 8.47 -6.49
N HIS A 81 -11.12 8.51 -7.73
CA HIS A 81 -12.50 8.30 -8.12
C HIS A 81 -12.54 7.55 -9.45
N LEU A 82 -13.64 6.85 -9.70
CA LEU A 82 -13.87 6.20 -10.99
C LEU A 82 -14.04 7.31 -12.05
N GLY A 83 -13.17 7.32 -13.06
CA GLY A 83 -13.35 8.18 -14.23
C GLY A 83 -14.48 7.62 -15.11
N ALA A 84 -15.23 8.50 -15.77
CA ALA A 84 -16.15 8.11 -16.83
C ALA A 84 -15.34 7.60 -18.02
N GLU A 85 -15.16 6.28 -18.07
CA GLU A 85 -14.58 5.47 -19.14
C GLU A 85 -13.09 5.67 -19.50
N GLY A 86 -12.33 4.56 -19.44
CA GLY A 86 -11.45 4.17 -20.55
C GLY A 86 -10.20 4.99 -20.88
N GLN A 87 -9.69 5.88 -20.03
CA GLN A 87 -8.38 6.50 -20.30
C GLN A 87 -7.25 5.49 -20.00
N LYS A 88 -6.96 4.62 -20.98
CA LYS A 88 -5.62 4.04 -21.18
C LYS A 88 -4.63 5.21 -21.24
N ARG A 89 -4.13 5.66 -20.10
CA ARG A 89 -2.93 6.49 -20.07
C ARG A 89 -1.79 5.52 -20.21
N ASN A 90 -1.32 5.41 -21.45
CA ASN A 90 0.00 4.92 -21.81
C ASN A 90 0.99 5.24 -20.68
N LEU A 91 1.33 4.20 -19.93
CA LEU A 91 2.56 4.13 -19.17
C LEU A 91 3.61 3.65 -20.17
N ASP A 92 3.97 4.54 -21.09
CA ASP A 92 5.17 4.41 -21.90
C ASP A 92 6.19 5.37 -21.27
N GLY A 93 7.06 4.78 -20.43
CA GLY A 93 8.42 5.27 -20.24
C GLY A 93 9.31 4.56 -21.24
#